data_AF-E8LJQ3-F1
#
_entry.id   AF-E8LJQ3-F1
#
_cell.length_a   1.000
_cell.length_b   1.000
_cell.length_c   1.000
_cell.angle_alpha   90.00
_cell.angle_beta   90.00
_cell.angle_gamma   90.00
#
_symmetry.space_group_name_H-M   'P 1'
#
loop_
_entity.id
_entity.type
_entity.pdbx_description
1 polymer ?
#
loop_
_entity_poly.entity_id
_entity_poly.type
_entity_poly.pdbx_seq_one_letter_code
_entity_poly.pdbx_strand_id
1 'polypeptide(L)'
;MSEIRNYPSVNDFKQLADENSEVRFVSKNNEMFGTGKVGAFFSGQNARMAAMSDFISAVNREYGDEIGNLAANLLAAPKMQGRALTGSMVKDILAACSSEQSRIAEYNLKAAGQQAPEAVNQLLEEITAHRDLNESEKDTVQSFLEHNLGKAVSSLKDPVTADRLCKALREVTQQDLPELLAFIGKEEFPQSSDLASVKDMLSDLPPLIGYELGKQICSAQHVCLVANYAKTHVNDILNAAGPGGEITREAVWKGLSGTNELPDDLSLDKMGAYDFNKALVNTVISAKLFASPEFSGLTQEGKEKGVAAVDSALDRGLKFDVAVSCLKGQHTITLADFSKPLHVDVAHFTKSMHDAETGLVRDLSRRGGWAEGNANNRQFDSTINFEKKDGSTESISLTHPQKYILSDDDLENYKGLKKSSVSLQCCAQALQLCNGNELQAARLVGALGQQSIVWARFVSPILNVLTPKQVIGEHSPASIHAKRLENGDISVSMHTLDPNRTSYSISYLVKPDGSTPVTAIEIRPVSLRHQASPAPSE
;
A
#
# COMPACT_ATOMS: atom_id res chain seq x y z
N MET A 1 -13.70 31.67 -23.20
CA MET A 1 -12.41 31.90 -22.51
C MET A 1 -12.60 33.12 -21.63
N SER A 2 -12.75 32.93 -20.32
CA SER A 2 -12.82 34.02 -19.35
C SER A 2 -11.41 34.55 -19.13
N GLU A 3 -11.16 35.81 -19.45
CA GLU A 3 -9.91 36.50 -19.08
C GLU A 3 -9.69 36.33 -17.57
N ILE A 4 -8.56 35.72 -17.19
CA ILE A 4 -8.09 35.72 -15.80
C ILE A 4 -7.71 37.17 -15.50
N ARG A 5 -8.59 37.87 -14.78
CA ARG A 5 -8.39 39.27 -14.39
C ARG A 5 -7.37 39.32 -13.26
N ASN A 6 -6.24 40.00 -13.48
CA ASN A 6 -5.27 40.28 -12.43
C ASN A 6 -5.74 41.50 -11.62
N TYR A 7 -6.41 41.24 -10.50
CA TYR A 7 -6.68 42.30 -9.51
C TYR A 7 -5.37 42.68 -8.79
N PRO A 8 -5.17 43.95 -8.41
CA PRO A 8 -3.99 44.38 -7.67
C PRO A 8 -3.83 43.61 -6.35
N SER A 9 -2.61 43.17 -6.05
CA SER A 9 -2.22 42.51 -4.81
C SER A 9 -1.70 43.50 -3.78
N VAL A 10 -1.60 43.09 -2.51
CA VAL A 10 -0.95 43.89 -1.46
C VAL A 10 0.49 44.23 -1.83
N ASN A 11 1.20 43.31 -2.48
CA ASN A 11 2.58 43.51 -2.91
C ASN A 11 2.71 44.60 -3.98
N ASP A 12 1.75 44.72 -4.90
CA ASP A 12 1.77 45.77 -5.93
C ASP A 12 1.67 47.18 -5.30
N PHE A 13 0.80 47.34 -4.30
CA PHE A 13 0.70 48.59 -3.55
C PHE A 13 1.94 48.85 -2.69
N LYS A 14 2.47 47.81 -2.05
CA LYS A 14 3.66 47.91 -1.20
C LYS A 14 4.90 48.31 -1.99
N GLN A 15 5.14 47.68 -3.14
CA GLN A 15 6.28 47.96 -4.00
C GLN A 15 6.31 49.43 -4.42
N LEU A 16 5.19 49.94 -4.94
CA LEU A 16 5.08 51.35 -5.35
C LEU A 16 5.20 52.32 -4.17
N ALA A 17 4.70 51.96 -2.99
CA ALA A 17 4.85 52.75 -1.78
C ALA A 17 6.30 52.76 -1.27
N ASP A 18 7.04 51.67 -1.45
CA ASP A 18 8.45 51.53 -1.09
C ASP A 18 9.37 52.33 -2.01
N GLU A 19 9.06 52.38 -3.31
CA GLU A 19 9.74 53.22 -4.28
C GLU A 19 9.53 54.73 -4.00
N ASN A 20 8.32 55.12 -3.56
CA ASN A 20 8.01 56.51 -3.24
C ASN A 20 6.85 56.64 -2.23
N SER A 21 7.14 57.08 -1.00
CA SER A 21 6.12 57.29 0.05
C SER A 21 5.09 58.38 -0.28
N GLU A 22 5.41 59.31 -1.18
CA GLU A 22 4.52 60.39 -1.65
C GLU A 22 3.71 60.02 -2.90
N VAL A 23 3.86 58.79 -3.40
CA VAL A 23 3.04 58.27 -4.51
C VAL A 23 1.56 58.34 -4.13
N ARG A 24 0.70 58.68 -5.09
CA ARG A 24 -0.75 58.65 -4.96
C ARG A 24 -1.31 57.59 -5.89
N PHE A 25 -2.14 56.72 -5.35
CA PHE A 25 -2.73 55.62 -6.09
C PHE A 25 -4.03 56.07 -6.76
N VAL A 26 -4.19 55.67 -8.02
CA VAL A 26 -5.41 55.85 -8.81
C VAL A 26 -5.72 54.53 -9.51
N SER A 27 -7.00 54.18 -9.59
CA SER A 27 -7.46 53.00 -10.30
C SER A 27 -8.43 53.42 -11.40
N LYS A 28 -8.16 52.99 -12.63
CA LYS A 28 -8.98 53.25 -13.82
C LYS A 28 -9.01 52.01 -14.68
N ASN A 29 -10.17 51.68 -15.24
CA ASN A 29 -10.34 50.52 -16.12
C ASN A 29 -9.83 49.20 -15.52
N ASN A 30 -9.96 49.05 -14.19
CA ASN A 30 -9.46 47.92 -13.41
C ASN A 30 -7.92 47.78 -13.35
N GLU A 31 -7.18 48.81 -13.72
CA GLU A 31 -5.72 48.88 -13.56
C GLU A 31 -5.35 49.94 -12.52
N MET A 32 -4.40 49.58 -11.65
CA MET A 32 -3.89 50.44 -10.58
C MET A 32 -2.54 51.04 -10.98
N PHE A 33 -2.37 52.35 -10.75
CA PHE A 33 -1.14 53.05 -11.04
C PHE A 33 -0.76 54.04 -9.93
N GLY A 34 0.55 54.21 -9.73
CA GLY A 34 1.11 55.29 -8.92
C GLY A 34 1.29 56.58 -9.72
N THR A 35 0.93 57.72 -9.14
CA THR A 35 1.12 59.05 -9.76
C THR A 35 1.50 60.12 -8.74
N GLY A 36 1.98 61.26 -9.23
CA GLY A 36 2.27 62.44 -8.40
C GLY A 36 1.01 63.24 -8.01
N LYS A 37 1.19 64.30 -7.22
CA LYS A 37 0.09 65.15 -6.70
C LYS A 37 -0.83 65.69 -7.79
N VAL A 38 -0.24 66.20 -8.87
CA VAL A 38 -0.95 66.81 -9.99
C VAL A 38 -1.71 65.76 -10.80
N GLY A 39 -1.09 64.61 -11.10
CA GLY A 39 -1.74 63.52 -11.83
C GLY A 39 -2.92 62.92 -11.06
N ALA A 40 -2.80 62.74 -9.75
CA ALA A 40 -3.91 62.27 -8.91
C ALA A 40 -5.09 63.24 -8.89
N PHE A 41 -4.83 64.55 -8.92
CA PHE A 41 -5.89 65.57 -8.97
C PHE A 41 -6.71 65.47 -10.26
N PHE A 42 -6.04 65.37 -11.41
CA PHE A 42 -6.70 65.24 -12.72
C PHE A 42 -7.32 63.86 -12.98
N SER A 43 -6.99 62.85 -12.17
CA SER A 43 -7.59 61.51 -12.30
C SER A 43 -9.08 61.45 -11.89
N GLY A 44 -9.56 62.42 -11.11
CA GLY A 44 -10.92 62.49 -10.59
C GLY A 44 -11.10 61.78 -9.25
N GLN A 45 -12.19 62.10 -8.53
CA GLN A 45 -12.49 61.48 -7.22
C GLN A 45 -12.81 59.98 -7.34
N ASN A 46 -13.53 59.57 -8.38
CA ASN A 46 -13.91 58.17 -8.59
C ASN A 46 -12.69 57.25 -8.74
N ALA A 47 -11.67 57.66 -9.49
CA ALA A 47 -10.46 56.87 -9.68
C ALA A 47 -9.64 56.69 -8.37
N ARG A 48 -9.66 57.71 -7.50
CA ARG A 48 -9.01 57.66 -6.18
C ARG A 48 -9.77 56.77 -5.20
N MET A 49 -11.10 56.82 -5.22
CA MET A 49 -11.95 55.94 -4.39
C MET A 49 -11.88 54.48 -4.86
N ALA A 50 -11.75 54.25 -6.18
CA ALA A 50 -11.52 52.94 -6.74
C ALA A 50 -10.21 52.33 -6.22
N ALA A 51 -9.10 53.08 -6.23
CA ALA A 51 -7.82 52.61 -5.69
C ALA A 51 -7.89 52.22 -4.19
N MET A 52 -8.62 52.98 -3.38
CA MET A 52 -8.85 52.61 -1.98
C MET A 52 -9.65 51.31 -1.84
N SER A 53 -10.63 51.09 -2.72
CA SER A 53 -11.47 49.89 -2.70
C SER A 53 -10.72 48.66 -3.21
N ASP A 54 -9.85 48.84 -4.21
CA ASP A 54 -8.94 47.81 -4.70
C ASP A 54 -7.92 47.42 -3.63
N PHE A 55 -7.38 48.39 -2.89
CA PHE A 55 -6.47 48.14 -1.79
C PHE A 55 -7.16 47.37 -0.65
N ILE A 56 -8.37 47.76 -0.23
CA ILE A 56 -9.15 47.01 0.78
C ILE A 56 -9.42 45.58 0.30
N SER A 57 -9.79 45.42 -0.97
CA SER A 57 -10.02 44.09 -1.56
C SER A 57 -8.74 43.24 -1.59
N ALA A 58 -7.59 43.86 -1.85
CA ALA A 58 -6.30 43.20 -1.78
C ALA A 58 -5.98 42.76 -0.35
N VAL A 59 -6.21 43.63 0.64
CA VAL A 59 -6.03 43.31 2.07
C VAL A 59 -6.96 42.18 2.51
N ASN A 60 -8.25 42.19 2.14
CA ASN A 60 -9.19 41.12 2.46
C ASN A 60 -8.71 39.76 1.92
N ARG A 61 -8.23 39.70 0.67
CA ARG A 61 -7.72 38.45 0.08
C ARG A 61 -6.48 37.94 0.80
N GLU A 62 -5.55 38.84 1.13
CA GLU A 62 -4.29 38.50 1.74
C GLU A 62 -4.46 38.10 3.22
N TYR A 63 -5.20 38.91 3.97
CA TYR A 63 -5.23 38.89 5.43
C TYR A 63 -6.56 38.45 6.06
N GLY A 64 -7.63 38.29 5.30
CA GLY A 64 -8.97 37.96 5.82
C GLY A 64 -9.86 39.18 6.06
N ASP A 65 -11.14 38.92 6.31
CA ASP A 65 -12.18 39.95 6.35
C ASP A 65 -12.04 40.87 7.58
N GLU A 66 -11.62 40.35 8.73
CA GLU A 66 -11.44 41.15 9.94
C GLU A 66 -10.37 42.23 9.75
N ILE A 67 -9.24 41.85 9.13
CA ILE A 67 -8.13 42.77 8.89
C ILE A 67 -8.46 43.74 7.76
N GLY A 68 -9.17 43.32 6.71
CA GLY A 68 -9.60 44.28 5.70
C GLY A 68 -10.72 45.20 6.19
N ASN A 69 -11.53 44.82 7.18
CA ASN A 69 -12.42 45.73 7.90
C ASN A 69 -11.63 46.79 8.69
N LEU A 70 -10.52 46.42 9.33
CA LEU A 70 -9.59 47.39 9.94
C LEU A 70 -9.06 48.38 8.89
N ALA A 71 -8.59 47.88 7.74
CA ALA A 71 -8.12 48.74 6.65
C ALA A 71 -9.23 49.65 6.10
N ALA A 72 -10.45 49.13 5.95
CA ALA A 72 -11.61 49.90 5.52
C ALA A 72 -11.97 51.02 6.51
N ASN A 73 -11.90 50.73 7.81
CA ASN A 73 -12.14 51.71 8.88
C ASN A 73 -11.09 52.82 8.87
N LEU A 74 -9.80 52.47 8.72
CA LEU A 74 -8.71 53.45 8.61
C LEU A 74 -8.83 54.33 7.36
N LEU A 75 -9.44 53.81 6.29
CA LEU A 75 -9.67 54.53 5.03
C LEU A 75 -11.02 55.25 4.94
N ALA A 76 -11.94 55.05 5.88
CA ALA A 76 -13.29 55.60 5.82
C ALA A 76 -13.29 57.13 5.72
N ALA A 77 -12.56 57.81 6.60
CA ALA A 77 -12.47 59.28 6.60
C ALA A 77 -11.76 59.84 5.36
N PRO A 78 -10.57 59.34 4.94
CA PRO A 78 -9.95 59.74 3.67
C PRO A 78 -10.83 59.53 2.44
N LYS A 79 -11.56 58.40 2.40
CA LYS A 79 -12.48 58.06 1.30
C LYS A 79 -13.67 59.04 1.23
N MET A 80 -14.30 59.34 2.37
CA MET A 80 -15.39 60.34 2.43
C MET A 80 -14.94 61.75 2.00
N GLN A 81 -13.69 62.11 2.31
CA GLN A 81 -13.11 63.41 1.92
C GLN A 81 -12.58 63.43 0.47
N GLY A 82 -12.70 62.32 -0.27
CA GLY A 82 -12.21 62.20 -1.65
C GLY A 82 -10.69 62.37 -1.77
N ARG A 83 -9.92 62.05 -0.72
CA ARG A 83 -8.45 62.10 -0.75
C ARG A 83 -7.90 60.94 -1.58
N ALA A 84 -6.69 61.11 -2.11
CA ALA A 84 -5.97 59.99 -2.73
C ALA A 84 -5.35 59.10 -1.65
N LEU A 85 -5.32 57.78 -1.89
CA LEU A 85 -4.51 56.86 -1.11
C LEU A 85 -3.03 57.18 -1.39
N THR A 86 -2.22 57.37 -0.35
CA THR A 86 -0.78 57.67 -0.49
C THR A 86 0.08 56.46 -0.15
N GLY A 87 1.32 56.45 -0.62
CA GLY A 87 2.33 55.46 -0.23
C GLY A 87 2.51 55.35 1.29
N SER A 88 2.59 56.48 1.99
CA SER A 88 2.63 56.52 3.46
C SER A 88 1.41 55.85 4.11
N MET A 89 0.20 56.18 3.65
CA MET A 89 -1.03 55.56 4.17
C MET A 89 -1.04 54.05 3.93
N VAL A 90 -0.59 53.58 2.77
CA VAL A 90 -0.46 52.15 2.48
C VAL A 90 0.50 51.49 3.47
N LYS A 91 1.69 52.06 3.71
CA LYS A 91 2.65 51.50 4.67
C LYS A 91 2.10 51.45 6.09
N ASP A 92 1.49 52.53 6.55
CA ASP A 92 0.92 52.62 7.90
C ASP A 92 -0.22 51.61 8.09
N ILE A 93 -1.11 51.48 7.11
CA ILE A 93 -2.21 50.52 7.15
C ILE A 93 -1.67 49.09 7.11
N LEU A 94 -0.71 48.78 6.23
CA LEU A 94 -0.13 47.43 6.18
C LEU A 94 0.63 47.07 7.46
N ALA A 95 1.28 48.03 8.11
CA ALA A 95 1.89 47.82 9.42
C ALA A 95 0.84 47.52 10.50
N ALA A 96 -0.29 48.26 10.51
CA ALA A 96 -1.41 47.99 11.41
C ALA A 96 -2.05 46.61 11.14
N CYS A 97 -2.25 46.26 9.86
CA CYS A 97 -2.74 44.94 9.46
C CYS A 97 -1.84 43.80 9.93
N SER A 98 -0.52 43.95 9.80
CA SER A 98 0.47 42.95 10.24
C SER A 98 0.47 42.77 11.76
N SER A 99 0.36 43.87 12.51
CA SER A 99 0.22 43.83 13.97
C SER A 99 -1.06 43.11 14.40
N GLU A 100 -2.17 43.39 13.72
CA GLU A 100 -3.45 42.77 14.02
C GLU A 100 -3.48 41.28 13.64
N GLN A 101 -2.85 40.90 12.54
CA GLN A 101 -2.67 39.49 12.15
C GLN A 101 -1.92 38.69 13.22
N SER A 102 -0.86 39.26 13.78
CA SER A 102 -0.10 38.62 14.85
C SER A 102 -0.96 38.43 16.11
N ARG A 103 -1.80 39.42 16.45
CA ARG A 103 -2.75 39.36 17.58
C ARG A 103 -3.82 38.30 17.36
N ILE A 104 -4.38 38.20 16.15
CA ILE A 104 -5.38 37.19 15.79
C ILE A 104 -4.77 35.79 15.85
N ALA A 105 -3.55 35.59 15.34
CA ALA A 105 -2.87 34.30 15.41
C ALA A 105 -2.68 33.81 16.86
N GLU A 106 -2.27 34.70 17.77
CA GLU A 106 -2.13 34.37 19.19
C GLU A 106 -3.48 34.05 19.85
N TYR A 107 -4.53 34.81 19.50
CA TYR A 107 -5.88 34.54 19.96
C TYR A 107 -6.37 33.17 19.47
N ASN A 108 -6.17 32.85 18.19
CA ASN A 108 -6.60 31.60 17.58
C ASN A 108 -5.96 30.38 18.26
N LEU A 109 -4.66 30.44 18.58
CA LEU A 109 -3.98 29.40 19.34
C LEU A 109 -4.61 29.16 20.71
N LYS A 110 -5.04 30.23 21.41
CA LYS A 110 -5.67 30.14 22.74
C LYS A 110 -7.14 29.67 22.65
N ALA A 111 -7.88 30.18 21.67
CA ALA A 111 -9.31 29.90 21.49
C ALA A 111 -9.57 28.49 20.93
N ALA A 112 -8.66 27.95 20.11
CA ALA A 112 -8.79 26.64 19.50
C ALA A 112 -9.12 25.53 20.51
N GLY A 113 -8.43 25.49 21.66
CA GLY A 113 -8.69 24.47 22.68
C GLY A 113 -10.10 24.52 23.29
N GLN A 114 -10.73 25.70 23.30
CA GLN A 114 -12.09 25.87 23.83
C GLN A 114 -13.16 25.55 22.78
N GLN A 115 -12.90 25.90 21.51
CA GLN A 115 -13.86 25.78 20.42
C GLN A 115 -13.80 24.41 19.71
N ALA A 116 -12.67 23.70 19.82
CA ALA A 116 -12.44 22.43 19.14
C ALA A 116 -13.49 21.35 19.44
N PRO A 117 -13.89 21.08 20.70
CA PRO A 117 -14.87 20.03 20.97
C PRO A 117 -16.22 20.28 20.30
N GLU A 118 -16.70 21.53 20.31
CA GLU A 118 -17.96 21.91 19.67
C GLU A 118 -17.88 21.77 18.14
N ALA A 119 -16.80 22.24 17.53
CA ALA A 119 -16.58 22.14 16.09
C ALA A 119 -16.47 20.68 15.60
N VAL A 120 -15.75 19.83 16.33
CA VAL A 120 -15.59 18.40 16.02
C VAL A 120 -16.94 17.69 16.14
N ASN A 121 -17.68 17.93 17.22
CA ASN A 121 -19.00 17.32 17.43
C ASN A 121 -19.98 17.74 16.33
N GLN A 122 -20.01 19.01 15.95
CA GLN A 122 -20.87 19.51 14.89
C GLN A 122 -20.61 18.78 13.56
N LEU A 123 -19.34 18.67 13.14
CA LEU A 123 -19.00 17.99 11.89
C LEU A 123 -19.25 16.47 11.97
N LEU A 124 -19.01 15.85 13.13
CA LEU A 124 -19.30 14.43 13.36
C LEU A 124 -20.80 14.14 13.28
N GLU A 125 -21.65 15.01 13.83
CA GLU A 125 -23.11 14.92 13.72
C GLU A 125 -23.57 15.03 12.26
N GLU A 126 -23.01 15.97 11.49
CA GLU A 126 -23.32 16.08 10.06
C GLU A 126 -22.92 14.83 9.27
N ILE A 127 -21.76 14.25 9.57
CA ILE A 127 -21.28 13.01 8.92
C ILE A 127 -22.20 11.84 9.26
N THR A 128 -22.56 11.69 10.53
CA THR A 128 -23.40 10.59 11.02
C THR A 128 -24.87 10.73 10.64
N ALA A 129 -25.37 11.95 10.38
CA ALA A 129 -26.71 12.16 9.84
C ALA A 129 -26.93 11.50 8.46
N HIS A 130 -25.85 11.24 7.73
CA HIS A 130 -25.89 10.64 6.39
C HIS A 130 -25.27 9.24 6.32
N ARG A 131 -24.74 8.71 7.43
CA ARG A 131 -23.99 7.45 7.45
C ARG A 131 -24.24 6.65 8.71
N ASP A 132 -24.41 5.34 8.55
CA ASP A 132 -24.59 4.40 9.66
C ASP A 132 -23.23 3.97 10.23
N LEU A 133 -22.76 4.73 11.23
CA LEU A 133 -21.52 4.47 11.97
C LEU A 133 -21.84 3.91 13.36
N ASN A 134 -21.18 2.83 13.74
CA ASN A 134 -21.17 2.34 15.12
C ASN A 134 -20.26 3.21 16.01
N GLU A 135 -20.31 3.02 17.32
CA GLU A 135 -19.56 3.85 18.27
C GLU A 135 -18.04 3.82 18.03
N SER A 136 -17.46 2.65 17.75
CA SER A 136 -16.02 2.54 17.47
C SER A 136 -15.61 3.28 16.18
N GLU A 137 -16.50 3.33 15.19
CA GLU A 137 -16.27 4.04 13.94
C GLU A 137 -16.43 5.55 14.14
N LYS A 138 -17.39 5.99 14.96
CA LYS A 138 -17.52 7.39 15.37
C LYS A 138 -16.27 7.86 16.10
N ASP A 139 -15.76 7.07 17.04
CA ASP A 139 -14.51 7.38 17.76
C ASP A 139 -13.32 7.53 16.79
N THR A 140 -13.28 6.69 15.75
CA THR A 140 -12.25 6.77 14.69
C THR A 140 -12.37 8.06 13.89
N VAL A 141 -13.58 8.41 13.43
CA VAL A 141 -13.82 9.66 12.68
C VAL A 141 -13.56 10.88 13.57
N GLN A 142 -13.98 10.85 14.83
CA GLN A 142 -13.70 11.90 15.80
C GLN A 142 -12.19 12.10 15.96
N SER A 143 -11.44 11.03 16.20
CA SER A 143 -9.97 11.08 16.33
C SER A 143 -9.32 11.64 15.07
N PHE A 144 -9.83 11.32 13.89
CA PHE A 144 -9.36 11.87 12.62
C PHE A 144 -9.64 13.37 12.48
N LEU A 145 -10.82 13.84 12.91
CA LEU A 145 -11.14 15.27 12.93
C LEU A 145 -10.25 16.02 13.93
N GLU A 146 -10.05 15.45 15.12
CA GLU A 146 -9.17 16.01 16.14
C GLU A 146 -7.72 16.08 15.65
N HIS A 147 -7.24 15.05 14.95
CA HIS A 147 -5.92 15.03 14.32
C HIS A 147 -5.70 16.19 13.35
N ASN A 148 -6.76 16.60 12.63
CA ASN A 148 -6.68 17.67 11.63
C ASN A 148 -7.00 19.07 12.18
N LEU A 149 -7.26 19.22 13.48
CA LEU A 149 -7.52 20.52 14.11
C LEU A 149 -6.37 21.51 13.94
N GLY A 150 -5.11 21.05 14.07
CA GLY A 150 -3.95 21.93 13.91
C GLY A 150 -3.88 22.57 12.52
N LYS A 151 -4.18 21.80 11.48
CA LYS A 151 -4.25 22.26 10.08
C LYS A 151 -5.42 23.23 9.89
N ALA A 152 -6.59 22.93 10.44
CA ALA A 152 -7.77 23.79 10.37
C ALA A 152 -7.59 25.12 11.11
N VAL A 153 -6.94 25.13 12.29
CA VAL A 153 -6.64 26.36 13.02
C VAL A 153 -5.63 27.23 12.25
N SER A 154 -4.63 26.60 11.64
CA SER A 154 -3.57 27.30 10.89
C SER A 154 -4.07 27.93 9.58
N SER A 155 -5.17 27.42 9.01
CA SER A 155 -5.77 27.98 7.80
C SER A 155 -6.65 29.21 8.07
N LEU A 156 -7.06 29.43 9.32
CA LEU A 156 -7.93 30.54 9.70
C LEU A 156 -7.15 31.86 9.82
N LYS A 157 -7.56 32.84 9.00
CA LYS A 157 -7.02 34.21 9.02
C LYS A 157 -7.77 35.15 9.97
N ASP A 158 -8.99 34.77 10.36
CA ASP A 158 -9.86 35.53 11.25
C ASP A 158 -9.95 34.87 12.63
N PRO A 159 -10.52 35.55 13.66
CA PRO A 159 -10.75 34.96 14.97
C PRO A 159 -11.53 33.64 14.91
N VAL A 160 -11.03 32.63 15.62
CA VAL A 160 -11.63 31.29 15.72
C VAL A 160 -12.97 31.34 16.46
N THR A 161 -13.99 30.75 15.83
CA THR A 161 -15.27 30.36 16.42
C THR A 161 -15.54 28.90 16.09
N ALA A 162 -16.41 28.21 16.84
CA ALA A 162 -16.77 26.82 16.56
C ALA A 162 -17.23 26.61 15.10
N ASP A 163 -18.13 27.46 14.59
CA ASP A 163 -18.64 27.37 13.20
C ASP A 163 -17.53 27.55 12.14
N ARG A 164 -16.64 28.54 12.33
CA ARG A 164 -15.51 28.77 11.41
C ARG A 164 -14.52 27.63 11.44
N LEU A 165 -14.24 27.10 12.63
CA LEU A 165 -13.36 25.96 12.81
C LEU A 165 -13.95 24.68 12.20
N CYS A 166 -15.25 24.45 12.37
CA CYS A 166 -15.99 23.35 11.73
C CYS A 166 -15.90 23.45 10.20
N LYS A 167 -16.10 24.65 9.65
CA LYS A 167 -15.95 24.89 8.20
C LYS A 167 -14.53 24.63 7.73
N ALA A 168 -13.52 25.15 8.43
CA ALA A 168 -12.12 24.94 8.10
C ALA A 168 -11.73 23.45 8.18
N LEU A 169 -12.18 22.73 9.22
CA LEU A 169 -12.03 21.28 9.37
C LEU A 169 -12.62 20.54 8.16
N ARG A 170 -13.85 20.88 7.75
CA ARG A 170 -14.49 20.29 6.57
C ARG A 170 -13.65 20.49 5.32
N GLU A 171 -13.11 21.69 5.11
CA GLU A 171 -12.26 22.00 3.96
C GLU A 171 -10.94 21.22 3.97
N VAL A 172 -10.23 21.15 5.10
CA VAL A 172 -8.94 20.43 5.18
C VAL A 172 -9.10 18.92 5.08
N THR A 173 -10.23 18.37 5.53
CA THR A 173 -10.52 16.92 5.50
C THR A 173 -11.25 16.46 4.24
N GLN A 174 -11.65 17.36 3.34
CA GLN A 174 -12.55 17.05 2.23
C GLN A 174 -12.06 15.91 1.32
N GLN A 175 -10.74 15.79 1.13
CA GLN A 175 -10.13 14.75 0.30
C GLN A 175 -9.89 13.44 1.08
N ASP A 176 -9.45 13.56 2.33
CA ASP A 176 -9.01 12.43 3.15
C ASP A 176 -10.18 11.68 3.82
N LEU A 177 -11.26 12.38 4.16
CA LEU A 177 -12.42 11.79 4.85
C LEU A 177 -13.10 10.66 4.05
N PRO A 178 -13.38 10.78 2.74
CA PRO A 178 -13.90 9.67 1.94
C PRO A 178 -12.97 8.46 1.92
N GLU A 179 -11.65 8.68 1.86
CA GLU A 179 -10.68 7.58 1.85
C GLU A 179 -10.62 6.86 3.20
N LEU A 180 -10.66 7.58 4.32
CA LEU A 180 -10.77 6.98 5.65
C LEU A 180 -12.05 6.14 5.77
N LEU A 181 -13.17 6.66 5.27
CA LEU A 181 -14.45 5.95 5.30
C LEU A 181 -14.45 4.69 4.44
N ALA A 182 -13.82 4.74 3.27
CA ALA A 182 -13.59 3.55 2.45
C ALA A 182 -12.66 2.54 3.17
N PHE A 183 -11.65 3.04 3.87
CA PHE A 183 -10.72 2.23 4.66
C PHE A 183 -11.46 1.47 5.77
N ILE A 184 -12.36 2.11 6.53
CA ILE A 184 -13.22 1.43 7.51
C ILE A 184 -14.39 0.64 6.91
N GLY A 185 -14.55 0.66 5.58
CA GLY A 185 -15.54 -0.16 4.86
C GLY A 185 -16.95 0.44 4.80
N LYS A 186 -17.08 1.76 4.92
CA LYS A 186 -18.35 2.48 4.79
C LYS A 186 -18.60 3.04 3.40
N GLU A 187 -17.55 3.16 2.59
CA GLU A 187 -17.61 3.62 1.21
C GLU A 187 -16.73 2.76 0.31
N GLU A 188 -16.91 2.91 -1.00
CA GLU A 188 -15.95 2.37 -1.97
C GLU A 188 -14.75 3.32 -2.06
N PHE A 189 -13.56 2.76 -2.32
CA PHE A 189 -12.38 3.59 -2.57
C PHE A 189 -12.58 4.44 -3.83
N PRO A 190 -12.15 5.70 -3.84
CA PRO A 190 -12.06 6.49 -5.06
C PRO A 190 -11.24 5.75 -6.13
N GLN A 191 -11.59 5.90 -7.41
CA GLN A 191 -10.92 5.17 -8.51
C GLN A 191 -9.40 5.42 -8.60
N SER A 192 -8.90 6.50 -8.00
CA SER A 192 -7.48 6.86 -7.96
C SER A 192 -6.77 6.46 -6.67
N SER A 193 -7.42 5.73 -5.75
CA SER A 193 -6.88 5.47 -4.42
C SER A 193 -6.08 4.17 -4.36
N ASP A 194 -4.77 4.29 -4.15
CA ASP A 194 -3.87 3.13 -3.97
C ASP A 194 -4.06 2.43 -2.61
N LEU A 195 -4.79 3.05 -1.67
CA LEU A 195 -5.09 2.53 -0.32
C LEU A 195 -5.88 1.22 -0.33
N ALA A 196 -6.68 0.97 -1.37
CA ALA A 196 -7.42 -0.27 -1.52
C ALA A 196 -6.49 -1.50 -1.48
N SER A 197 -5.27 -1.37 -2.02
CA SER A 197 -4.30 -2.46 -2.10
C SER A 197 -3.76 -2.89 -0.73
N VAL A 198 -3.79 -1.99 0.27
CA VAL A 198 -3.16 -2.22 1.59
C VAL A 198 -4.15 -2.44 2.72
N LYS A 199 -5.43 -2.17 2.50
CA LYS A 199 -6.49 -2.25 3.51
C LYS A 199 -6.43 -3.56 4.30
N ASP A 200 -6.44 -4.70 3.60
CA ASP A 200 -6.44 -6.02 4.23
C ASP A 200 -5.12 -6.36 4.95
N MET A 201 -4.04 -5.61 4.72
CA MET A 201 -2.76 -5.81 5.41
C MET A 201 -2.67 -5.03 6.71
N LEU A 202 -3.39 -3.91 6.77
CA LEU A 202 -3.42 -3.00 7.91
C LEU A 202 -4.74 -3.10 8.72
N SER A 203 -5.67 -3.97 8.31
CA SER A 203 -7.00 -4.14 8.91
C SER A 203 -6.99 -4.51 10.40
N ASP A 204 -5.89 -5.09 10.87
CA ASP A 204 -5.72 -5.51 12.26
C ASP A 204 -5.18 -4.38 13.16
N LEU A 205 -4.84 -3.24 12.57
CA LEU A 205 -4.47 -2.03 13.30
C LEU A 205 -5.74 -1.21 13.60
N PRO A 206 -5.71 -0.35 14.63
CA PRO A 206 -6.74 0.68 14.79
C PRO A 206 -6.91 1.47 13.48
N PRO A 207 -8.14 1.72 13.00
CA PRO A 207 -8.31 2.07 11.60
C PRO A 207 -7.66 3.39 11.19
N LEU A 208 -7.64 4.39 12.08
CA LEU A 208 -6.93 5.65 11.83
C LEU A 208 -5.42 5.43 11.66
N ILE A 209 -4.82 4.57 12.49
CA ILE A 209 -3.39 4.23 12.37
C ILE A 209 -3.13 3.50 11.06
N GLY A 210 -3.99 2.52 10.71
CA GLY A 210 -3.88 1.79 9.45
C GLY A 210 -4.02 2.70 8.23
N TYR A 211 -4.96 3.65 8.27
CA TYR A 211 -5.18 4.64 7.21
C TYR A 211 -3.96 5.56 7.03
N GLU A 212 -3.49 6.20 8.10
CA GLU A 212 -2.35 7.12 8.04
C GLU A 212 -1.07 6.41 7.62
N LEU A 213 -0.81 5.20 8.14
CA LEU A 213 0.31 4.38 7.71
C LEU A 213 0.20 4.02 6.23
N GLY A 214 -0.99 3.63 5.77
CA GLY A 214 -1.28 3.30 4.39
C GLY A 214 -0.87 4.44 3.45
N LYS A 215 -1.28 5.68 3.74
CA LYS A 215 -0.92 6.86 2.95
C LYS A 215 0.59 7.02 2.72
N GLN A 216 1.42 6.60 3.68
CA GLN A 216 2.87 6.72 3.56
C GLN A 216 3.50 5.63 2.69
N ILE A 217 2.88 4.46 2.59
CA ILE A 217 3.51 3.23 2.04
C ILE A 217 2.76 2.65 0.83
N CYS A 218 1.61 3.20 0.42
CA CYS A 218 0.80 2.65 -0.67
C CYS A 218 1.53 2.64 -2.03
N SER A 219 1.87 1.45 -2.51
CA SER A 219 2.26 1.20 -3.91
C SER A 219 1.95 -0.23 -4.30
N ALA A 220 1.71 -0.53 -5.58
CA ALA A 220 1.41 -1.90 -6.03
C ALA A 220 2.55 -2.93 -5.79
N GLN A 221 3.78 -2.49 -5.47
CA GLN A 221 4.96 -3.35 -5.27
C GLN A 221 5.64 -3.03 -3.93
N HIS A 222 6.28 -4.02 -3.29
CA HIS A 222 6.96 -3.95 -1.97
C HIS A 222 6.09 -3.57 -0.75
N VAL A 223 4.85 -3.14 -0.97
CA VAL A 223 3.97 -2.66 0.11
C VAL A 223 3.60 -3.75 1.10
N CYS A 224 3.46 -5.00 0.65
CA CYS A 224 3.15 -6.14 1.51
C CYS A 224 4.19 -6.30 2.63
N LEU A 225 5.46 -6.11 2.29
CA LEU A 225 6.56 -6.19 3.21
C LEU A 225 6.54 -5.03 4.19
N VAL A 226 6.47 -3.79 3.68
CA VAL A 226 6.49 -2.60 4.53
C VAL A 226 5.28 -2.59 5.47
N ALA A 227 4.09 -2.94 5.00
CA ALA A 227 2.87 -2.99 5.80
C ALA A 227 2.95 -4.05 6.91
N ASN A 228 3.38 -5.28 6.60
CA ASN A 228 3.51 -6.35 7.59
C ASN A 228 4.55 -6.01 8.66
N TYR A 229 5.68 -5.43 8.25
CA TYR A 229 6.74 -5.03 9.17
C TYR A 229 6.32 -3.82 10.02
N ALA A 230 5.68 -2.82 9.41
CA ALA A 230 5.13 -1.66 10.09
C ALA A 230 4.10 -2.04 11.16
N LYS A 231 3.26 -3.04 10.88
CA LYS A 231 2.30 -3.57 11.86
C LYS A 231 2.99 -4.11 13.12
N THR A 232 4.10 -4.84 12.97
CA THR A 232 4.86 -5.35 14.12
C THR A 232 5.62 -4.27 14.87
N HIS A 233 5.93 -3.17 14.21
CA HIS A 233 6.73 -2.05 14.73
C HIS A 233 5.90 -0.76 14.89
N VAL A 234 4.58 -0.89 15.00
CA VAL A 234 3.68 0.27 15.04
C VAL A 234 3.99 1.19 16.21
N ASN A 235 4.36 0.62 17.36
CA ASN A 235 4.75 1.40 18.53
C ASN A 235 6.04 2.20 18.29
N ASP A 236 6.99 1.65 17.54
CA ASP A 236 8.23 2.36 17.20
C ASP A 236 7.95 3.54 16.25
N ILE A 237 7.02 3.35 15.31
CA ILE A 237 6.54 4.43 14.43
C ILE A 237 5.82 5.52 15.26
N LEU A 238 4.91 5.13 16.16
CA LEU A 238 4.20 6.09 17.01
C LEU A 238 5.14 6.84 17.94
N ASN A 239 6.14 6.17 18.50
CA ASN A 239 7.19 6.81 19.30
C ASN A 239 8.03 7.78 18.46
N ALA A 240 8.30 7.45 17.20
CA ALA A 240 9.03 8.32 16.28
C ALA A 240 8.23 9.56 15.86
N ALA A 241 6.91 9.42 15.68
CA ALA A 241 5.99 10.54 15.46
C ALA A 241 5.85 11.44 16.70
N GLY A 242 6.00 10.85 17.88
CA GLY A 242 5.81 11.52 19.16
C GLY A 242 4.32 11.53 19.60
N PRO A 243 4.03 11.91 20.85
CA PRO A 243 2.67 11.89 21.38
C PRO A 243 1.73 12.80 20.57
N GLY A 244 0.71 12.20 19.94
CA GLY A 244 -0.27 12.93 19.11
C GLY A 244 0.28 13.47 17.79
N GLY A 245 1.51 13.11 17.41
CA GLY A 245 2.13 13.53 16.15
C GLY A 245 1.55 12.81 14.93
N GLU A 246 1.72 13.42 13.75
CA GLU A 246 1.34 12.81 12.47
C GLU A 246 2.25 11.62 12.13
N ILE A 247 1.68 10.55 11.57
CA ILE A 247 2.46 9.43 11.04
C ILE A 247 3.01 9.87 9.68
N THR A 248 4.13 10.58 9.72
CA THR A 248 4.83 11.03 8.50
C THR A 248 5.73 9.94 7.94
N ARG A 249 6.20 10.14 6.71
CA ARG A 249 7.19 9.25 6.07
C ARG A 249 8.49 9.16 6.88
N GLU A 250 8.90 10.25 7.53
CA GLU A 250 10.05 10.30 8.43
C GLU A 250 9.81 9.45 9.69
N ALA A 251 8.61 9.53 10.27
CA ALA A 251 8.25 8.70 11.42
C ALA A 251 8.24 7.21 11.07
N VAL A 252 7.68 6.85 9.91
CA VAL A 252 7.70 5.48 9.37
C VAL A 252 9.14 5.01 9.16
N TRP A 253 9.97 5.81 8.48
CA TRP A 253 11.38 5.48 8.24
C TRP A 253 12.15 5.29 9.55
N LYS A 254 12.04 6.23 10.48
CA LYS A 254 12.76 6.21 11.75
C LYS A 254 12.29 5.06 12.64
N GLY A 255 10.99 4.84 12.75
CA GLY A 255 10.42 3.74 13.53
C GLY A 255 10.84 2.37 13.02
N LEU A 256 10.95 2.20 11.70
CA LEU A 256 11.25 0.90 11.09
C LEU A 256 12.73 0.62 10.91
N SER A 257 13.53 1.64 10.58
CA SER A 257 15.00 1.51 10.42
C SER A 257 15.77 1.65 11.73
N GLY A 258 15.16 2.24 12.77
CA GLY A 258 15.70 2.34 14.13
C GLY A 258 16.72 3.46 14.36
N THR A 259 17.44 3.97 13.35
CA THR A 259 18.57 4.88 13.63
C THR A 259 18.94 5.93 12.56
N ASN A 260 18.22 6.07 11.43
CA ASN A 260 18.62 7.02 10.37
C ASN A 260 17.64 8.18 10.22
N GLU A 261 18.15 9.39 9.98
CA GLU A 261 17.35 10.45 9.35
C GLU A 261 16.87 9.97 7.97
N LEU A 262 15.68 10.41 7.56
CA LEU A 262 15.18 10.11 6.23
C LEU A 262 16.12 10.79 5.20
N PRO A 263 16.72 10.05 4.26
CA PRO A 263 17.46 10.66 3.17
C PRO A 263 16.58 11.65 2.40
N ASP A 264 17.14 12.83 2.07
CA ASP A 264 16.40 13.94 1.46
C ASP A 264 15.68 13.54 0.17
N ASP A 265 16.22 12.60 -0.59
CA ASP A 265 15.69 12.08 -1.85
C ASP A 265 14.50 11.14 -1.65
N LEU A 266 14.30 10.59 -0.46
CA LEU A 266 13.20 9.67 -0.12
C LEU A 266 11.97 10.38 0.49
N SER A 267 12.01 11.71 0.60
CA SER A 267 10.90 12.55 1.07
C SER A 267 9.64 12.42 0.20
N LEU A 268 8.47 12.67 0.79
CA LEU A 268 7.18 12.48 0.13
C LEU A 268 7.00 13.36 -1.12
N ASP A 269 7.57 14.56 -1.12
CA ASP A 269 7.52 15.53 -2.21
C ASP A 269 8.47 15.19 -3.37
N LYS A 270 9.50 14.35 -3.13
CA LYS A 270 10.53 14.04 -4.12
C LYS A 270 10.45 12.63 -4.68
N MET A 271 9.79 11.71 -3.98
CA MET A 271 9.79 10.30 -4.36
C MET A 271 8.47 9.58 -4.09
N GLY A 272 8.08 8.75 -5.07
CA GLY A 272 6.90 7.91 -4.97
C GLY A 272 7.05 6.80 -3.91
N ALA A 273 5.92 6.29 -3.43
CA ALA A 273 5.88 5.25 -2.41
C ALA A 273 6.63 3.95 -2.82
N TYR A 274 6.69 3.63 -4.11
CA TYR A 274 7.42 2.46 -4.61
C TYR A 274 8.91 2.48 -4.23
N ASP A 275 9.61 3.56 -4.60
CA ASP A 275 11.05 3.67 -4.37
C ASP A 275 11.34 3.88 -2.88
N PHE A 276 10.47 4.61 -2.16
CA PHE A 276 10.54 4.70 -0.70
C PHE A 276 10.46 3.31 -0.05
N ASN A 277 9.45 2.51 -0.41
CA ASN A 277 9.28 1.17 0.14
C ASN A 277 10.50 0.30 -0.15
N LYS A 278 11.01 0.32 -1.39
CA LYS A 278 12.21 -0.42 -1.77
C LYS A 278 13.44 0.01 -0.95
N ALA A 279 13.65 1.30 -0.74
CA ALA A 279 14.76 1.82 0.04
C ALA A 279 14.64 1.45 1.53
N LEU A 280 13.44 1.54 2.09
CA LEU A 280 13.14 1.15 3.46
C LEU A 280 13.39 -0.35 3.66
N VAL A 281 12.89 -1.18 2.74
CA VAL A 281 13.13 -2.61 2.69
C VAL A 281 14.62 -2.92 2.67
N ASN A 282 15.37 -2.33 1.75
CA ASN A 282 16.81 -2.51 1.66
C ASN A 282 17.49 -2.14 2.99
N THR A 283 17.08 -1.04 3.63
CA THR A 283 17.68 -0.55 4.88
C THR A 283 17.37 -1.48 6.05
N VAL A 284 16.09 -1.78 6.28
CA VAL A 284 15.63 -2.66 7.37
C VAL A 284 16.22 -4.05 7.22
N ILE A 285 16.11 -4.62 6.02
CA ILE A 285 16.62 -5.96 5.73
C ILE A 285 18.14 -5.96 5.85
N SER A 286 18.86 -4.99 5.28
CA SER A 286 20.33 -4.99 5.36
C SER A 286 20.84 -4.81 6.79
N ALA A 287 20.20 -3.93 7.57
CA ALA A 287 20.53 -3.70 8.98
C ALA A 287 20.27 -4.95 9.83
N LYS A 288 19.15 -5.66 9.61
CA LYS A 288 18.79 -6.86 10.39
C LYS A 288 19.50 -8.14 9.92
N LEU A 289 19.74 -8.30 8.62
CA LEU A 289 20.38 -9.49 8.06
C LEU A 289 21.90 -9.43 8.11
N PHE A 290 22.51 -8.39 7.53
CA PHE A 290 23.96 -8.38 7.30
C PHE A 290 24.77 -7.88 8.51
N ALA A 291 24.10 -7.48 9.59
CA ALA A 291 24.75 -7.27 10.87
C ALA A 291 25.12 -8.60 11.57
N SER A 292 24.52 -9.74 11.18
CA SER A 292 24.85 -11.02 11.78
C SER A 292 26.18 -11.57 11.22
N PRO A 293 27.08 -12.10 12.09
CA PRO A 293 28.36 -12.67 11.66
C PRO A 293 28.23 -13.77 10.60
N GLU A 294 27.13 -14.52 10.60
CA GLU A 294 26.83 -15.60 9.65
C GLU A 294 26.76 -15.11 8.19
N PHE A 295 26.42 -13.84 7.97
CA PHE A 295 26.31 -13.24 6.64
C PHE A 295 27.46 -12.26 6.32
N SER A 296 28.44 -12.12 7.22
CA SER A 296 29.57 -11.19 7.06
C SER A 296 30.45 -11.48 5.84
N GLY A 297 30.50 -12.75 5.41
CA GLY A 297 31.27 -13.21 4.24
C GLY A 297 30.51 -13.14 2.90
N LEU A 298 29.26 -12.67 2.87
CA LEU A 298 28.50 -12.56 1.62
C LEU A 298 29.02 -11.41 0.74
N THR A 299 29.15 -11.69 -0.56
CA THR A 299 29.40 -10.65 -1.57
C THR A 299 28.20 -9.71 -1.66
N GLN A 300 28.41 -8.50 -2.20
CA GLN A 300 27.32 -7.55 -2.44
C GLN A 300 26.17 -8.16 -3.27
N GLU A 301 26.51 -8.93 -4.30
CA GLU A 301 25.52 -9.68 -5.11
C GLU A 301 24.74 -10.70 -4.27
N GLY A 302 25.40 -11.40 -3.34
CA GLY A 302 24.74 -12.33 -2.42
C GLY A 302 23.80 -11.61 -1.46
N LYS A 303 24.16 -10.41 -1.02
CA LYS A 303 23.30 -9.55 -0.19
C LYS A 303 22.04 -9.12 -0.94
N GLU A 304 22.19 -8.63 -2.17
CA GLU A 304 21.07 -8.24 -3.03
C GLU A 304 20.12 -9.40 -3.33
N LYS A 305 20.66 -10.59 -3.60
CA LYS A 305 19.87 -11.83 -3.75
C LYS A 305 19.13 -12.19 -2.46
N GLY A 306 19.75 -12.00 -1.29
CA GLY A 306 19.13 -12.20 0.01
C GLY A 306 17.93 -11.29 0.22
N VAL A 307 18.09 -9.98 -0.05
CA VAL A 307 17.01 -9.00 0.02
C VAL A 307 15.86 -9.38 -0.92
N ALA A 308 16.16 -9.71 -2.18
CA ALA A 308 15.14 -10.10 -3.16
C ALA A 308 14.38 -11.38 -2.76
N ALA A 309 15.06 -12.36 -2.16
CA ALA A 309 14.42 -13.59 -1.68
C ALA A 309 13.50 -13.33 -0.47
N VAL A 310 13.89 -12.42 0.43
CA VAL A 310 13.09 -11.99 1.57
C VAL A 310 11.86 -11.21 1.12
N ASP A 311 12.04 -10.28 0.19
CA ASP A 311 10.96 -9.52 -0.45
C ASP A 311 9.91 -10.45 -1.08
N SER A 312 10.35 -11.40 -1.90
CA SER A 312 9.47 -12.42 -2.49
C SER A 312 8.71 -13.26 -1.44
N ALA A 313 9.36 -13.66 -0.35
CA ALA A 313 8.70 -14.44 0.71
C ALA A 313 7.65 -13.62 1.47
N LEU A 314 7.90 -12.33 1.67
CA LEU A 314 7.03 -11.41 2.40
C LEU A 314 5.81 -10.98 1.58
N ASP A 315 5.99 -10.79 0.27
CA ASP A 315 4.89 -10.62 -0.69
C ASP A 315 3.92 -11.82 -0.68
N ARG A 316 4.48 -13.01 -0.41
CA ARG A 316 3.73 -14.25 -0.21
C ARG A 316 3.17 -14.44 1.20
N GLY A 317 3.24 -13.41 2.03
CA GLY A 317 2.61 -13.37 3.35
C GLY A 317 3.39 -14.07 4.46
N LEU A 318 4.63 -14.51 4.22
CA LEU A 318 5.50 -15.02 5.30
C LEU A 318 5.76 -13.91 6.32
N LYS A 319 5.86 -14.23 7.62
CA LYS A 319 6.22 -13.24 8.65
C LYS A 319 7.69 -12.81 8.50
N PHE A 320 7.98 -11.54 8.77
CA PHE A 320 9.32 -10.97 8.61
C PHE A 320 10.40 -11.73 9.38
N ASP A 321 10.19 -12.00 10.67
CA ASP A 321 11.16 -12.71 11.50
C ASP A 321 11.39 -14.15 11.03
N VAL A 322 10.35 -14.79 10.47
CA VAL A 322 10.49 -16.12 9.87
C VAL A 322 11.31 -16.04 8.59
N ALA A 323 11.06 -15.06 7.73
CA ALA A 323 11.84 -14.85 6.51
C ALA A 323 13.35 -14.66 6.83
N VAL A 324 13.65 -13.86 7.86
CA VAL A 324 15.02 -13.67 8.38
C VAL A 324 15.60 -14.97 8.92
N SER A 325 14.84 -15.76 9.69
CA SER A 325 15.27 -17.07 10.21
C SER A 325 15.56 -18.07 9.09
N CYS A 326 14.75 -18.05 8.02
CA CYS A 326 14.91 -18.92 6.86
C CYS A 326 16.21 -18.65 6.10
N LEU A 327 16.65 -17.39 5.99
CA LEU A 327 17.95 -17.06 5.39
C LEU A 327 19.13 -17.71 6.10
N LYS A 328 19.02 -17.96 7.41
CA LYS A 328 20.04 -18.66 8.20
C LYS A 328 20.03 -20.17 7.95
N GLY A 329 19.07 -20.68 7.19
CA GLY A 329 18.91 -22.12 6.92
C GLY A 329 18.48 -22.93 8.14
N GLN A 330 17.93 -22.27 9.16
CA GLN A 330 17.61 -22.85 10.48
C GLN A 330 16.10 -23.07 10.71
N HIS A 331 15.24 -22.68 9.76
CA HIS A 331 13.79 -22.72 9.94
C HIS A 331 13.11 -23.69 8.97
N THR A 332 12.12 -24.43 9.47
CA THR A 332 11.17 -25.18 8.62
C THR A 332 9.90 -24.36 8.53
N ILE A 333 9.52 -23.96 7.32
CA ILE A 333 8.36 -23.10 7.10
C ILE A 333 7.10 -23.94 7.18
N THR A 334 6.15 -23.50 8.02
CA THR A 334 4.85 -24.13 8.23
C THR A 334 3.70 -23.14 8.04
N LEU A 335 2.46 -23.60 8.07
CA LEU A 335 1.29 -22.73 7.92
C LEU A 335 1.23 -21.61 8.97
N ALA A 336 1.73 -21.85 10.18
CA ALA A 336 1.74 -20.88 11.28
C ALA A 336 2.70 -19.70 11.03
N ASP A 337 3.62 -19.83 10.08
CA ASP A 337 4.60 -18.80 9.75
C ASP A 337 4.06 -17.71 8.82
N PHE A 338 2.85 -17.91 8.28
CA PHE A 338 2.19 -16.94 7.42
C PHE A 338 1.32 -15.99 8.23
N SER A 339 1.23 -14.75 7.77
CA SER A 339 0.43 -13.67 8.37
C SER A 339 -1.05 -13.76 7.99
N LYS A 340 -1.40 -14.54 6.96
CA LYS A 340 -2.75 -14.67 6.41
C LYS A 340 -3.07 -16.13 6.04
N PRO A 341 -4.36 -16.53 6.05
CA PRO A 341 -4.79 -17.82 5.53
C PRO A 341 -4.35 -17.99 4.07
N LEU A 342 -3.71 -19.12 3.77
CA LEU A 342 -3.22 -19.41 2.42
C LEU A 342 -4.27 -20.12 1.58
N HIS A 343 -4.27 -19.79 0.30
CA HIS A 343 -5.05 -20.48 -0.72
C HIS A 343 -4.12 -20.91 -1.85
N VAL A 344 -4.41 -22.04 -2.50
CA VAL A 344 -3.75 -22.34 -3.77
C VAL A 344 -4.42 -21.46 -4.82
N ASP A 345 -3.67 -20.61 -5.52
CA ASP A 345 -4.17 -19.57 -6.45
C ASP A 345 -4.88 -20.11 -7.72
N VAL A 346 -5.48 -21.29 -7.65
CA VAL A 346 -6.18 -21.90 -8.76
C VAL A 346 -7.38 -21.05 -9.20
N ALA A 347 -8.06 -20.39 -8.26
CA ALA A 347 -9.29 -19.61 -8.46
C ALA A 347 -9.23 -18.58 -9.61
N HIS A 348 -8.12 -17.87 -9.75
CA HIS A 348 -7.98 -16.76 -10.69
C HIS A 348 -7.54 -17.21 -12.09
N PHE A 349 -6.83 -18.33 -12.20
CA PHE A 349 -6.22 -18.78 -13.46
C PHE A 349 -7.04 -19.81 -14.25
N THR A 350 -7.99 -20.50 -13.62
CA THR A 350 -8.78 -21.57 -14.27
C THR A 350 -10.26 -21.22 -14.37
N LYS A 351 -10.68 -20.58 -15.46
CA LYS A 351 -12.09 -20.20 -15.66
C LYS A 351 -12.94 -21.35 -16.20
N SER A 352 -12.30 -22.39 -16.73
CA SER A 352 -12.96 -23.56 -17.30
C SER A 352 -12.09 -24.83 -17.20
N MET A 353 -12.70 -26.00 -17.40
CA MET A 353 -11.97 -27.27 -17.56
C MET A 353 -10.99 -27.24 -18.73
N HIS A 354 -11.32 -26.53 -19.81
CA HIS A 354 -10.44 -26.40 -20.98
C HIS A 354 -9.16 -25.61 -20.65
N ASP A 355 -9.29 -24.51 -19.90
CA ASP A 355 -8.14 -23.73 -19.44
C ASP A 355 -7.28 -24.55 -18.48
N ALA A 356 -7.93 -25.33 -17.60
CA ALA A 356 -7.25 -26.20 -16.64
C ALA A 356 -6.40 -27.26 -17.32
N GLU A 357 -6.97 -27.95 -18.30
CA GLU A 357 -6.28 -28.97 -19.09
C GLU A 357 -5.12 -28.38 -19.90
N THR A 358 -5.32 -27.20 -20.50
CA THR A 358 -4.27 -26.50 -21.25
C THR A 358 -3.09 -26.12 -20.35
N GLY A 359 -3.35 -25.65 -19.13
CA GLY A 359 -2.34 -25.42 -18.11
C GLY A 359 -1.61 -26.71 -17.72
N LEU A 360 -2.37 -27.77 -17.42
CA LEU A 360 -1.81 -29.07 -17.05
C LEU A 360 -0.88 -29.64 -18.14
N VAL A 361 -1.25 -29.56 -19.42
CA VAL A 361 -0.41 -30.02 -20.55
C VAL A 361 0.94 -29.31 -20.58
N ARG A 362 0.95 -27.98 -20.37
CA ARG A 362 2.18 -27.19 -20.31
C ARG A 362 3.07 -27.58 -19.14
N ASP A 363 2.47 -28.02 -18.05
CA ASP A 363 3.17 -28.31 -16.81
C ASP A 363 3.71 -29.74 -16.77
N LEU A 364 2.95 -30.69 -17.28
CA LEU A 364 3.38 -32.08 -17.46
C LEU A 364 4.58 -32.20 -18.41
N SER A 365 4.62 -31.38 -19.47
CA SER A 365 5.77 -31.33 -20.38
C SER A 365 7.04 -30.74 -19.75
N ARG A 366 6.96 -30.16 -18.55
CA ARG A 366 8.11 -29.57 -17.85
C ARG A 366 8.48 -30.31 -16.57
N ARG A 367 7.50 -30.93 -15.90
CA ARG A 367 7.70 -31.78 -14.71
C ARG A 367 8.57 -32.99 -15.07
N GLY A 368 9.65 -33.17 -14.32
CA GLY A 368 10.35 -34.45 -14.27
C GLY A 368 11.28 -34.87 -15.43
N GLY A 369 11.45 -34.10 -16.52
CA GLY A 369 12.57 -34.35 -17.45
C GLY A 369 12.30 -34.28 -18.96
N TRP A 370 12.06 -33.08 -19.49
CA TRP A 370 11.93 -32.89 -20.96
C TRP A 370 12.89 -31.87 -21.55
N ALA A 371 13.53 -31.04 -20.73
CA ALA A 371 14.55 -30.13 -21.20
C ALA A 371 15.84 -30.91 -21.45
N GLU A 372 16.18 -31.10 -22.73
CA GLU A 372 17.51 -31.53 -23.16
C GLU A 372 18.58 -30.75 -22.38
N GLY A 373 19.46 -31.45 -21.66
CA GLY A 373 20.57 -30.85 -20.90
C GLY A 373 20.47 -30.90 -19.38
N ASN A 374 19.41 -31.44 -18.78
CA ASN A 374 19.36 -31.61 -17.33
C ASN A 374 20.18 -32.85 -16.89
N ALA A 375 21.46 -32.65 -16.62
CA ALA A 375 22.50 -33.68 -16.43
C ALA A 375 22.30 -34.65 -15.24
N ASN A 376 21.21 -34.56 -14.49
CA ASN A 376 20.89 -35.48 -13.39
C ASN A 376 19.75 -36.40 -13.79
N ASN A 377 20.12 -37.47 -14.49
CA ASN A 377 19.33 -38.62 -14.93
C ASN A 377 18.75 -39.45 -13.76
N ARG A 378 18.26 -38.81 -12.69
CA ARG A 378 17.62 -39.50 -11.57
C ARG A 378 16.16 -39.73 -11.91
N GLN A 379 15.81 -40.99 -12.12
CA GLN A 379 14.43 -41.44 -12.29
C GLN A 379 13.70 -41.21 -10.96
N PHE A 380 12.75 -40.29 -10.93
CA PHE A 380 11.84 -40.09 -9.80
C PHE A 380 10.45 -40.56 -10.22
N ASP A 381 9.86 -41.46 -9.42
CA ASP A 381 8.53 -42.01 -9.68
C ASP A 381 7.42 -41.05 -9.24
N SER A 382 7.21 -39.99 -10.03
CA SER A 382 6.12 -39.05 -9.82
C SER A 382 4.79 -39.71 -10.17
N THR A 383 3.82 -39.64 -9.27
CA THR A 383 2.51 -40.29 -9.42
C THR A 383 1.39 -39.32 -9.05
N ILE A 384 0.26 -39.42 -9.74
CA ILE A 384 -0.99 -38.77 -9.36
C ILE A 384 -1.98 -39.87 -8.97
N ASN A 385 -2.39 -39.87 -7.71
CA ASN A 385 -3.31 -40.86 -7.16
C ASN A 385 -4.69 -40.24 -6.92
N PHE A 386 -5.74 -40.88 -7.41
CA PHE A 386 -7.14 -40.52 -7.15
C PHE A 386 -7.79 -41.62 -6.32
N GLU A 387 -8.03 -41.36 -5.05
CA GLU A 387 -8.71 -42.29 -4.14
C GLU A 387 -10.22 -42.18 -4.30
N LYS A 388 -10.83 -43.27 -4.77
CA LYS A 388 -12.27 -43.43 -4.96
C LYS A 388 -12.95 -43.68 -3.62
N LYS A 389 -14.27 -43.50 -3.58
CA LYS A 389 -15.07 -43.63 -2.35
C LYS A 389 -15.01 -45.05 -1.74
N ASP A 390 -14.79 -46.06 -2.55
CA ASP A 390 -14.63 -47.47 -2.13
C ASP A 390 -13.24 -47.79 -1.57
N GLY A 391 -12.34 -46.80 -1.49
CA GLY A 391 -10.96 -46.95 -1.03
C GLY A 391 -10.00 -47.46 -2.10
N SER A 392 -10.47 -47.74 -3.32
CA SER A 392 -9.59 -48.06 -4.44
C SER A 392 -8.90 -46.79 -4.95
N THR A 393 -7.66 -46.93 -5.40
CA THR A 393 -6.86 -45.81 -5.90
C THR A 393 -6.57 -45.99 -7.39
N GLU A 394 -6.90 -44.98 -8.19
CA GLU A 394 -6.42 -44.87 -9.57
C GLU A 394 -5.09 -44.12 -9.57
N SER A 395 -4.02 -44.75 -10.07
CA SER A 395 -2.68 -44.17 -10.10
C SER A 395 -2.26 -43.87 -11.54
N ILE A 396 -1.99 -42.60 -11.82
CA ILE A 396 -1.41 -42.14 -13.08
C ILE A 396 0.09 -41.90 -12.84
N SER A 397 0.93 -42.71 -13.49
CA SER A 397 2.38 -42.53 -13.43
C SER A 397 2.84 -41.44 -14.39
N LEU A 398 3.71 -40.56 -13.90
CA LEU A 398 4.37 -39.50 -14.67
C LEU A 398 5.85 -39.79 -14.90
N THR A 399 6.34 -40.97 -14.49
CA THR A 399 7.75 -41.38 -14.66
C THR A 399 8.13 -41.42 -16.15
N HIS A 400 9.36 -41.00 -16.47
CA HIS A 400 10.03 -41.35 -17.73
C HIS A 400 11.14 -42.39 -17.48
N PRO A 401 10.83 -43.70 -17.49
CA PRO A 401 11.83 -44.74 -17.38
C PRO A 401 12.15 -45.21 -18.80
N GLN A 402 13.01 -44.50 -19.53
CA GLN A 402 13.50 -44.96 -20.84
C GLN A 402 12.39 -45.47 -21.80
N LYS A 403 11.77 -44.56 -22.55
CA LYS A 403 11.02 -44.81 -23.80
C LYS A 403 9.59 -45.41 -23.77
N TYR A 404 8.97 -45.82 -22.66
CA TYR A 404 7.66 -46.53 -22.79
C TYR A 404 6.62 -46.31 -21.67
N ILE A 405 6.02 -45.11 -21.56
CA ILE A 405 4.66 -44.96 -20.99
C ILE A 405 3.85 -43.92 -21.79
N LEU A 406 4.47 -42.78 -22.13
CA LEU A 406 3.89 -41.83 -23.08
C LEU A 406 4.14 -42.33 -24.50
N SER A 407 3.09 -42.42 -25.31
CA SER A 407 3.24 -42.75 -26.72
C SER A 407 4.07 -41.68 -27.43
N ASP A 408 4.71 -42.01 -28.56
CA ASP A 408 5.38 -41.02 -29.40
C ASP A 408 4.41 -39.87 -29.77
N ASP A 409 3.12 -40.19 -29.94
CA ASP A 409 2.05 -39.21 -30.13
C ASP A 409 1.87 -38.27 -28.93
N ASP A 410 1.94 -38.78 -27.70
CA ASP A 410 1.90 -37.93 -26.49
C ASP A 410 3.14 -37.03 -26.41
N LEU A 411 4.33 -37.54 -26.79
CA LEU A 411 5.55 -36.72 -26.85
C LEU A 411 5.41 -35.59 -27.89
N GLU A 412 4.90 -35.88 -29.09
CA GLU A 412 4.61 -34.87 -30.12
C GLU A 412 3.51 -33.89 -29.69
N ASN A 413 2.45 -34.38 -29.05
CA ASN A 413 1.38 -33.54 -28.53
C ASN A 413 1.91 -32.58 -27.47
N TYR A 414 2.77 -33.02 -26.55
CA TYR A 414 3.39 -32.12 -25.58
C TYR A 414 4.30 -31.07 -26.25
N LYS A 415 5.10 -31.45 -27.26
CA LYS A 415 5.89 -30.48 -28.05
C LYS A 415 5.00 -29.45 -28.75
N GLY A 416 3.82 -29.86 -29.20
CA GLY A 416 2.81 -29.00 -29.80
C GLY A 416 1.83 -28.31 -28.83
N LEU A 417 1.99 -28.48 -27.51
CA LEU A 417 1.05 -28.03 -26.47
C LEU A 417 -0.40 -28.50 -26.69
N LYS A 418 -0.58 -29.72 -27.18
CA LYS A 418 -1.87 -30.38 -27.42
C LYS A 418 -2.20 -31.36 -26.29
N LYS A 419 -3.49 -31.66 -26.14
CA LYS A 419 -3.99 -32.65 -25.18
C LYS A 419 -3.32 -34.02 -25.41
N SER A 420 -2.92 -34.67 -24.34
CA SER A 420 -2.33 -36.02 -24.29
C SER A 420 -3.27 -37.01 -23.61
N SER A 421 -3.01 -38.30 -23.79
CA SER A 421 -3.74 -39.38 -23.10
C SER A 421 -3.75 -39.20 -21.57
N VAL A 422 -2.61 -38.78 -21.01
CA VAL A 422 -2.43 -38.51 -19.57
C VAL A 422 -3.25 -37.30 -19.11
N SER A 423 -3.24 -36.20 -19.87
CA SER A 423 -4.04 -35.01 -19.52
C SER A 423 -5.55 -35.30 -19.56
N LEU A 424 -6.00 -36.07 -20.54
CA LEU A 424 -7.38 -36.52 -20.68
C LEU A 424 -7.78 -37.44 -19.51
N GLN A 425 -6.90 -38.37 -19.14
CA GLN A 425 -7.13 -39.26 -18.00
C GLN A 425 -7.20 -38.48 -16.68
N CYS A 426 -6.31 -37.51 -16.46
CA CYS A 426 -6.37 -36.63 -15.29
C CYS A 426 -7.70 -35.87 -15.22
N CYS A 427 -8.16 -35.31 -16.35
CA CYS A 427 -9.44 -34.59 -16.40
C CYS A 427 -10.62 -35.51 -16.12
N ALA A 428 -10.63 -36.72 -16.70
CA ALA A 428 -11.69 -37.70 -16.49
C ALA A 428 -11.76 -38.16 -15.02
N GLN A 429 -10.61 -38.48 -14.41
CA GLN A 429 -10.55 -38.88 -13.00
C GLN A 429 -10.94 -37.73 -12.06
N ALA A 430 -10.52 -36.49 -12.37
CA ALA A 430 -10.93 -35.32 -11.60
C ALA A 430 -12.44 -35.09 -11.66
N LEU A 431 -13.05 -35.16 -12.85
CA LEU A 431 -14.51 -35.04 -13.01
C LEU A 431 -15.25 -36.14 -12.26
N GLN A 432 -14.76 -37.37 -12.32
CA GLN A 432 -15.34 -38.49 -11.58
C GLN A 432 -15.25 -38.27 -10.07
N LEU A 433 -14.08 -37.86 -9.56
CA LEU A 433 -13.86 -37.60 -8.14
C LEU A 433 -14.72 -36.43 -7.63
N CYS A 434 -14.95 -35.43 -8.46
CA CYS A 434 -15.79 -34.27 -8.16
C CYS A 434 -17.29 -34.51 -8.44
N ASN A 435 -17.73 -35.74 -8.71
CA ASN A 435 -19.12 -36.08 -9.06
C ASN A 435 -19.70 -35.22 -10.20
N GLY A 436 -18.89 -34.88 -11.20
CA GLY A 436 -19.30 -34.05 -12.34
C GLY A 436 -19.36 -32.54 -12.06
N ASN A 437 -18.96 -32.07 -10.87
CA ASN A 437 -18.80 -30.62 -10.64
C ASN A 437 -17.60 -30.09 -11.45
N GLU A 438 -17.88 -29.46 -12.59
CA GLU A 438 -16.86 -28.97 -13.51
C GLU A 438 -15.98 -27.88 -12.93
N LEU A 439 -16.52 -26.99 -12.09
CA LEU A 439 -15.73 -25.94 -11.44
C LEU A 439 -14.72 -26.58 -10.48
N GLN A 440 -15.18 -27.44 -9.58
CA GLN A 440 -14.33 -28.15 -8.62
C GLN A 440 -13.30 -29.03 -9.33
N ALA A 441 -13.69 -29.73 -10.40
CA ALA A 441 -12.78 -30.52 -11.23
C ALA A 441 -11.73 -29.64 -11.94
N ALA A 442 -12.12 -28.48 -12.46
CA ALA A 442 -11.19 -27.55 -13.10
C ALA A 442 -10.16 -27.03 -12.11
N ARG A 443 -10.58 -26.76 -10.85
CA ARG A 443 -9.67 -26.42 -9.77
C ARG A 443 -8.73 -27.58 -9.42
N LEU A 444 -9.25 -28.79 -9.30
CA LEU A 444 -8.41 -29.96 -9.03
C LEU A 444 -7.36 -30.14 -10.13
N VAL A 445 -7.76 -30.12 -11.41
CA VAL A 445 -6.85 -30.26 -12.57
C VAL A 445 -5.79 -29.15 -12.60
N GLY A 446 -6.19 -27.89 -12.40
CA GLY A 446 -5.24 -26.78 -12.30
C GLY A 446 -4.21 -26.98 -11.19
N ALA A 447 -4.63 -27.61 -10.08
CA ALA A 447 -3.78 -27.89 -8.94
C ALA A 447 -2.84 -29.10 -9.14
N LEU A 448 -3.18 -30.04 -10.05
CA LEU A 448 -2.27 -31.10 -10.51
C LEU A 448 -1.08 -30.54 -11.33
N GLY A 449 -1.25 -29.36 -11.93
CA GLY A 449 -0.20 -28.59 -12.60
C GLY A 449 0.71 -27.82 -11.63
N GLN A 450 1.29 -26.69 -12.06
CA GLN A 450 2.25 -25.90 -11.29
C GLN A 450 1.64 -25.17 -10.07
N GLN A 451 0.32 -25.05 -10.00
CA GLN A 451 -0.32 -24.16 -9.02
C GLN A 451 -0.10 -24.61 -7.57
N SER A 452 0.01 -25.92 -7.32
CA SER A 452 0.25 -26.47 -5.98
C SER A 452 1.70 -26.31 -5.49
N ILE A 453 2.67 -26.01 -6.37
CA ILE A 453 4.09 -25.81 -6.02
C ILE A 453 4.50 -24.32 -6.01
N VAL A 454 3.55 -23.42 -6.23
CA VAL A 454 3.78 -21.98 -6.35
C VAL A 454 4.50 -21.40 -5.12
N TRP A 455 4.11 -21.82 -3.91
CA TRP A 455 4.77 -21.38 -2.68
C TRP A 455 6.23 -21.84 -2.60
N ALA A 456 6.55 -23.04 -3.07
CA ALA A 456 7.94 -23.48 -3.15
C ALA A 456 8.76 -22.57 -4.06
N ARG A 457 8.22 -22.13 -5.20
CA ARG A 457 8.91 -21.21 -6.13
C ARG A 457 9.27 -19.88 -5.48
N PHE A 458 8.33 -19.27 -4.76
CA PHE A 458 8.51 -17.91 -4.24
C PHE A 458 9.17 -17.87 -2.86
N VAL A 459 9.03 -18.95 -2.08
CA VAL A 459 9.52 -19.00 -0.70
C VAL A 459 10.81 -19.82 -0.61
N SER A 460 11.00 -20.92 -1.35
CA SER A 460 12.24 -21.72 -1.21
C SER A 460 13.57 -21.02 -1.58
N PRO A 461 13.63 -19.98 -2.42
CA PRO A 461 14.86 -19.24 -2.65
C PRO A 461 15.46 -18.67 -1.36
N ILE A 462 14.62 -18.25 -0.42
CA ILE A 462 15.07 -17.68 0.86
C ILE A 462 15.83 -18.68 1.72
N LEU A 463 15.50 -19.97 1.62
CA LEU A 463 16.12 -21.04 2.40
C LEU A 463 17.51 -21.43 1.87
N ASN A 464 17.91 -20.92 0.70
CA ASN A 464 19.08 -21.40 -0.05
C ASN A 464 19.95 -20.26 -0.59
N VAL A 465 19.83 -19.03 -0.05
CA VAL A 465 20.65 -17.88 -0.46
C VAL A 465 22.15 -18.18 -0.30
N LEU A 466 22.52 -18.98 0.71
CA LEU A 466 23.88 -19.46 0.94
C LEU A 466 24.26 -20.71 0.12
N THR A 467 23.29 -21.45 -0.43
CA THR A 467 23.49 -22.75 -1.12
C THR A 467 22.59 -22.91 -2.36
N PRO A 468 22.81 -22.12 -3.44
CA PRO A 468 21.87 -22.00 -4.58
C PRO A 468 21.58 -23.29 -5.36
N LYS A 469 22.42 -24.33 -5.23
CA LYS A 469 22.28 -25.60 -5.95
C LYS A 469 21.18 -26.52 -5.39
N GLN A 470 20.48 -26.14 -4.31
CA GLN A 470 19.54 -27.00 -3.56
C GLN A 470 18.07 -26.50 -3.59
N VAL A 471 17.76 -25.53 -4.45
CA VAL A 471 16.41 -24.94 -4.60
C VAL A 471 15.44 -25.91 -5.29
N ILE A 472 14.18 -25.95 -4.83
CA ILE A 472 13.08 -26.61 -5.55
C ILE A 472 12.72 -25.78 -6.77
N GLY A 473 12.72 -26.41 -7.94
CA GLY A 473 12.19 -25.77 -9.15
C GLY A 473 10.66 -25.90 -9.21
N GLU A 474 10.01 -24.99 -9.93
CA GLU A 474 8.56 -25.06 -10.23
C GLU A 474 8.13 -26.35 -10.97
N HIS A 475 9.09 -27.16 -11.40
CA HIS A 475 8.89 -28.43 -12.11
C HIS A 475 9.57 -29.61 -11.41
N SER A 476 9.88 -29.45 -10.12
CA SER A 476 10.44 -30.54 -9.32
C SER A 476 9.52 -31.76 -9.32
N PRO A 477 10.08 -32.99 -9.43
CA PRO A 477 9.32 -34.22 -9.31
C PRO A 477 8.53 -34.27 -8.00
N ALA A 478 7.25 -34.64 -8.08
CA ALA A 478 6.34 -34.68 -6.94
C ALA A 478 5.27 -35.75 -7.12
N SER A 479 4.87 -36.36 -6.02
CA SER A 479 3.67 -37.21 -5.95
C SER A 479 2.49 -36.41 -5.43
N ILE A 480 1.32 -36.61 -6.04
CA ILE A 480 0.07 -35.97 -5.67
C ILE A 480 -0.94 -37.06 -5.31
N HIS A 481 -1.69 -36.85 -4.24
CA HIS A 481 -2.80 -37.68 -3.83
C HIS A 481 -4.05 -36.82 -3.67
N ALA A 482 -5.14 -37.21 -4.32
CA ALA A 482 -6.44 -36.55 -4.26
C ALA A 482 -7.50 -37.53 -3.77
N LYS A 483 -8.30 -37.11 -2.79
CA LYS A 483 -9.35 -37.92 -2.16
C LYS A 483 -10.60 -37.09 -1.94
N ARG A 484 -11.77 -37.66 -2.28
CA ARG A 484 -13.06 -37.06 -1.95
C ARG A 484 -13.42 -37.31 -0.48
N LEU A 485 -13.78 -36.26 0.23
CA LEU A 485 -14.26 -36.30 1.61
C LEU A 485 -15.79 -36.44 1.66
N GLU A 486 -16.32 -36.80 2.83
CA GLU A 486 -17.77 -36.99 3.02
C GLU A 486 -18.58 -35.71 2.80
N ASN A 487 -18.01 -34.56 3.18
CA ASN A 487 -18.63 -33.24 3.01
C ASN A 487 -18.62 -32.73 1.56
N GLY A 488 -18.05 -33.49 0.62
CA GLY A 488 -17.97 -33.14 -0.80
C GLY A 488 -16.71 -32.35 -1.20
N ASP A 489 -15.84 -31.99 -0.25
CA ASP A 489 -14.53 -31.41 -0.55
C ASP A 489 -13.59 -32.47 -1.14
N ILE A 490 -12.60 -32.03 -1.93
CA ILE A 490 -11.48 -32.88 -2.32
C ILE A 490 -10.26 -32.50 -1.48
N SER A 491 -9.75 -33.43 -0.68
CA SER A 491 -8.45 -33.28 -0.04
C SER A 491 -7.36 -33.59 -1.06
N VAL A 492 -6.40 -32.68 -1.21
CA VAL A 492 -5.24 -32.88 -2.06
C VAL A 492 -3.97 -32.71 -1.25
N SER A 493 -3.06 -33.67 -1.34
CA SER A 493 -1.73 -33.61 -0.74
C SER A 493 -0.65 -33.82 -1.80
N MET A 494 0.43 -33.05 -1.73
CA MET A 494 1.58 -33.17 -2.62
C MET A 494 2.87 -33.20 -1.83
N HIS A 495 3.85 -33.99 -2.28
CA HIS A 495 5.20 -34.03 -1.72
C HIS A 495 6.27 -34.16 -2.83
N THR A 496 7.33 -33.35 -2.75
CA THR A 496 8.46 -33.39 -3.69
C THR A 496 9.43 -34.53 -3.41
N LEU A 497 9.90 -35.21 -4.45
CA LEU A 497 10.64 -36.48 -4.31
C LEU A 497 12.17 -36.35 -4.27
N ASP A 498 12.75 -35.21 -4.64
CA ASP A 498 14.22 -35.07 -4.71
C ASP A 498 14.84 -34.93 -3.29
N PRO A 499 15.60 -35.92 -2.79
CA PRO A 499 16.19 -35.88 -1.46
C PRO A 499 17.28 -34.81 -1.34
N ASN A 500 17.89 -34.40 -2.47
CA ASN A 500 19.04 -33.49 -2.50
C ASN A 500 18.64 -32.01 -2.60
N ARG A 501 17.34 -31.73 -2.62
CA ARG A 501 16.78 -30.38 -2.66
C ARG A 501 15.97 -30.12 -1.41
N THR A 502 15.59 -28.86 -1.23
CA THR A 502 14.59 -28.45 -0.23
C THR A 502 13.39 -29.41 -0.30
N SER A 503 12.85 -29.82 0.85
CA SER A 503 11.64 -30.62 0.92
C SER A 503 10.43 -29.70 0.83
N TYR A 504 9.43 -30.07 0.04
CA TYR A 504 8.15 -29.39 0.03
C TYR A 504 7.01 -30.38 0.14
N SER A 505 6.12 -30.13 1.09
CA SER A 505 4.82 -30.77 1.14
C SER A 505 3.72 -29.74 1.35
N ILE A 506 2.56 -29.99 0.77
CA ILE A 506 1.37 -29.16 0.95
C ILE A 506 0.14 -30.05 0.97
N SER A 507 -0.81 -29.71 1.83
CA SER A 507 -2.16 -30.25 1.85
C SER A 507 -3.16 -29.10 1.79
N TYR A 508 -4.21 -29.25 1.00
CA TYR A 508 -5.25 -28.26 0.83
C TYR A 508 -6.56 -28.93 0.44
N LEU A 509 -7.64 -28.17 0.51
CA LEU A 509 -8.96 -28.60 0.06
C LEU A 509 -9.28 -27.98 -1.29
N VAL A 510 -10.06 -28.66 -2.11
CA VAL A 510 -10.77 -28.08 -3.26
C VAL A 510 -12.25 -28.21 -2.97
N LYS A 511 -12.89 -27.10 -2.60
CA LYS A 511 -14.29 -27.07 -2.21
C LYS A 511 -15.22 -27.05 -3.42
N PRO A 512 -16.51 -27.44 -3.27
CA PRO A 512 -17.50 -27.40 -4.35
C PRO A 512 -17.70 -26.01 -4.97
N ASP A 513 -17.47 -24.94 -4.21
CA ASP A 513 -17.55 -23.53 -4.65
C ASP A 513 -16.28 -23.06 -5.40
N GLY A 514 -15.27 -23.92 -5.51
CA GLY A 514 -14.00 -23.63 -6.16
C GLY A 514 -12.95 -22.97 -5.25
N SER A 515 -13.24 -22.71 -3.98
CA SER A 515 -12.25 -22.23 -3.02
C SER A 515 -11.23 -23.33 -2.66
N THR A 516 -10.00 -22.90 -2.39
CA THR A 516 -8.84 -23.79 -2.28
C THR A 516 -7.97 -23.54 -1.04
N PRO A 517 -8.53 -23.59 0.18
CA PRO A 517 -7.78 -23.25 1.39
C PRO A 517 -6.69 -24.29 1.68
N VAL A 518 -5.50 -23.81 2.00
CA VAL A 518 -4.37 -24.64 2.43
C VAL A 518 -4.59 -25.05 3.88
N THR A 519 -4.48 -26.35 4.15
CA THR A 519 -4.66 -26.95 5.48
C THR A 519 -3.34 -27.33 6.14
N ALA A 520 -2.30 -27.59 5.34
CA ALA A 520 -0.94 -27.76 5.83
C ALA A 520 0.07 -27.39 4.74
N ILE A 521 1.21 -26.84 5.14
CA ILE A 521 2.36 -26.62 4.26
C ILE A 521 3.62 -26.88 5.08
N GLU A 522 4.61 -27.51 4.48
CA GLU A 522 5.93 -27.68 5.05
C GLU A 522 7.00 -27.46 3.99
N ILE A 523 7.90 -26.51 4.23
CA ILE A 523 9.08 -26.26 3.39
C ILE A 523 10.32 -26.39 4.26
N ARG A 524 11.12 -27.44 4.03
CA ARG A 524 12.27 -27.78 4.88
C ARG A 524 13.59 -27.66 4.10
N PRO A 525 14.58 -26.91 4.57
CA PRO A 525 15.90 -26.84 3.93
C PRO A 525 16.63 -28.19 4.01
N VAL A 526 17.56 -28.42 3.08
CA VAL A 526 18.35 -29.68 3.01
C VAL A 526 19.14 -29.92 4.30
N SER A 527 19.69 -28.85 4.90
CA SER A 527 20.46 -28.89 6.15
C SER A 527 19.73 -29.57 7.31
N LEU A 528 18.40 -29.40 7.40
CA LEU A 528 17.57 -29.91 8.49
C LEU A 528 16.93 -31.27 8.17
N ARG A 529 17.09 -31.77 6.95
CA ARG A 529 16.46 -33.04 6.52
C ARG A 529 17.15 -34.27 7.13
N HIS A 530 18.45 -34.19 7.39
CA HIS A 530 19.26 -35.30 7.93
C HIS A 530 19.26 -35.44 9.45
N GLN A 531 18.59 -34.55 10.19
CA GLN A 531 18.49 -34.63 11.64
C GLN A 531 17.34 -35.52 12.14
N ALA A 532 16.50 -36.05 11.24
CA ALA A 532 15.28 -36.80 11.59
C ALA A 532 15.29 -38.29 11.23
N SER A 533 16.44 -38.89 10.89
CA SER A 533 16.54 -40.35 10.81
C SER A 533 17.11 -40.88 12.12
N PRO A 534 16.34 -41.66 12.92
CA PRO A 534 16.99 -42.55 13.88
C PRO A 534 17.87 -43.48 13.06
N ALA A 535 19.12 -43.66 13.48
CA ALA A 535 19.96 -44.73 12.94
C ALA A 535 19.15 -46.04 13.00
N PRO A 536 19.13 -46.86 11.94
CA PRO A 536 18.56 -48.19 12.04
C PRO A 536 19.34 -48.91 13.15
N SER A 537 18.62 -49.36 14.17
CA SER A 537 19.17 -50.22 15.22
C SER A 537 19.78 -51.46 14.55
N GLU A 538 21.06 -51.70 14.86
CA GLU A 538 21.85 -52.86 14.42
C GLU A 538 21.18 -54.21 14.74
#